data_AF-A0AAF3ER36-F1
#
_entry.id   AF-A0AAF3ER36-F1
#
_cell.length_a   1.000
_cell.length_b   1.000
_cell.length_c   1.000
_cell.angle_alpha   90.00
_cell.angle_beta   90.00
_cell.angle_gamma   90.00
#
_symmetry.space_group_name_H-M   'P 1'
#
loop_
_entity.id
_entity.type
_entity.pdbx_description
1 polymer ?
#
loop_
_entity_poly.entity_id
_entity_poly.type
_entity_poly.pdbx_seq_one_letter_code
_entity_poly.pdbx_strand_id
1 'polypeptide(L)'
;MRVVTAVTDGFYSIGTQNIRQTFTWNQLAPCGAEFLSINSIPDGETSLRTAVGAASISGSQGHAHCLWLSGCTTNRCACRKKSPLCDSRCHHARSCTNK
;
A
#
# COMPACT_ATOMS: atom_id res chain seq x y z
N MET A 1 16.71 -5.05 -10.57
CA MET A 1 17.68 -4.85 -9.46
C MET A 1 19.00 -5.48 -9.88
N ARG A 2 20.11 -4.73 -9.92
CA ARG A 2 21.44 -5.24 -10.28
C ARG A 2 22.43 -4.71 -9.25
N VAL A 3 22.82 -5.55 -8.31
CA VAL A 3 23.75 -5.20 -7.23
C VAL A 3 25.14 -5.65 -7.65
N VAL A 4 26.11 -4.75 -7.66
CA VAL A 4 27.53 -5.11 -7.80
C VAL A 4 27.98 -5.64 -6.44
N THR A 5 28.36 -6.91 -6.36
CA THR A 5 28.54 -7.62 -5.08
C THR A 5 30.00 -7.82 -4.68
N ALA A 6 30.97 -7.65 -5.58
CA ALA A 6 32.39 -7.71 -5.23
C ALA A 6 33.27 -6.98 -6.25
N VAL A 7 34.37 -6.39 -5.75
CA VAL A 7 35.46 -5.82 -6.55
C VAL A 7 36.72 -6.63 -6.25
N THR A 8 37.30 -7.24 -7.26
CA THR A 8 38.63 -7.88 -7.17
C THR A 8 39.36 -7.56 -8.46
N ASP A 9 40.52 -6.91 -8.35
CA ASP A 9 41.41 -6.59 -9.48
C ASP A 9 40.74 -5.87 -10.68
N GLY A 10 39.82 -4.94 -10.41
CA GLY A 10 39.15 -4.14 -11.45
C GLY A 10 38.02 -4.87 -12.20
N PHE A 11 37.68 -6.08 -11.77
CA PHE A 11 36.53 -6.84 -12.24
C PHE A 11 35.36 -6.71 -11.26
N TYR A 12 34.16 -6.57 -11.82
CA TYR A 12 32.91 -6.40 -11.10
C TYR A 12 32.03 -7.63 -11.26
N SER A 13 31.57 -8.17 -10.14
CA SER A 13 30.59 -9.27 -10.10
C SER A 13 29.18 -8.71 -9.95
N ILE A 14 28.25 -9.12 -10.81
CA ILE A 14 26.84 -8.71 -10.71
C ILE A 14 26.07 -9.83 -9.99
N GLY A 15 25.44 -9.50 -8.86
CA GLY A 15 24.52 -10.39 -8.16
C GLY A 15 23.25 -10.62 -8.96
N THR A 16 23.24 -11.63 -9.83
CA THR A 16 22.04 -12.16 -10.48
C THR A 16 22.01 -13.68 -10.33
N GLN A 17 20.82 -14.27 -10.35
CA GLN A 17 20.64 -15.71 -10.16
C GLN A 17 21.31 -16.56 -11.26
N ASN A 18 21.57 -15.99 -12.44
CA ASN A 18 21.92 -16.74 -13.66
C ASN A 18 23.22 -16.30 -14.35
N ILE A 19 23.95 -15.30 -13.86
CA ILE A 19 25.19 -14.83 -14.48
C ILE A 19 26.36 -15.03 -13.52
N ARG A 20 27.30 -15.91 -13.91
CA ARG A 20 28.54 -16.21 -13.16
C ARG A 20 29.78 -15.49 -13.72
N GLN A 21 29.60 -14.65 -14.72
CA GLN A 21 30.69 -13.94 -15.40
C GLN A 21 31.02 -12.62 -14.70
N THR A 22 32.30 -12.24 -14.72
CA THR A 22 32.79 -10.94 -14.27
C THR A 22 32.87 -9.95 -15.44
N PHE A 23 32.68 -8.66 -15.14
CA PHE A 23 32.69 -7.58 -16.13
C PHE A 23 33.77 -6.56 -15.82
N THR A 24 34.35 -5.97 -16.86
CA THR A 24 35.20 -4.79 -16.74
C THR A 24 34.34 -3.52 -16.70
N TRP A 25 34.87 -2.42 -16.16
CA TRP A 25 34.15 -1.14 -16.08
C TRP A 25 33.57 -0.69 -17.43
N ASN A 26 34.32 -0.83 -18.52
CA ASN A 26 33.89 -0.42 -19.87
C ASN A 26 32.71 -1.22 -20.43
N GLN A 27 32.39 -2.37 -19.84
CA GLN A 27 31.24 -3.21 -20.21
C GLN A 27 29.99 -2.84 -19.40
N LEU A 28 30.10 -1.94 -18.44
CA LEU A 28 29.01 -1.47 -17.59
C LEU A 28 28.66 -0.02 -17.97
N ALA A 29 27.35 0.26 -18.06
CA ALA A 29 26.85 1.61 -18.21
C ALA A 29 26.21 2.06 -16.89
N PRO A 30 26.46 3.30 -16.43
CA PRO A 30 25.73 3.88 -15.30
C PRO A 30 24.23 3.87 -15.60
N CYS A 31 23.44 3.36 -14.66
CA CYS A 31 21.98 3.43 -14.79
C CYS A 31 21.51 4.74 -14.17
N GLY A 32 20.90 5.62 -14.97
CA GLY A 32 20.36 6.92 -14.52
C GLY A 32 19.01 6.83 -13.81
N ALA A 33 18.56 5.64 -13.43
CA ALA A 33 17.34 5.48 -12.64
C ALA A 33 17.66 5.68 -11.16
N GLU A 34 16.89 6.52 -10.47
CA GLU A 34 16.86 6.51 -9.01
C GLU A 34 16.25 5.19 -8.55
N PHE A 35 17.06 4.38 -7.87
CA PHE A 35 16.59 3.14 -7.27
C PHE A 35 16.23 3.37 -5.82
N LEU A 36 15.19 2.67 -5.36
CA LEU A 36 14.87 2.59 -3.94
C LEU A 36 16.08 2.01 -3.19
N SER A 37 16.53 2.71 -2.15
CA SER A 37 17.54 2.20 -1.22
C SER A 37 17.00 0.93 -0.55
N ILE A 38 17.85 -0.06 -0.28
CA ILE A 38 17.45 -1.25 0.49
C ILE A 38 16.80 -0.84 1.82
N ASN A 39 17.28 0.23 2.46
CA ASN A 39 16.71 0.75 3.71
C ASN A 39 15.30 1.37 3.56
N SER A 40 14.87 1.65 2.32
CA SER A 40 13.53 2.17 2.00
C SER A 40 12.54 1.08 1.64
N ILE A 41 12.99 -0.18 1.55
CA ILE A 41 12.14 -1.33 1.26
C ILE A 41 11.79 -1.98 2.61
N PRO A 42 10.51 -2.04 3.02
CA PRO A 42 10.14 -2.72 4.24
C PRO A 42 10.41 -4.23 4.13
N ASP A 43 10.95 -4.84 5.19
CA ASP A 43 11.30 -6.28 5.26
C ASP A 43 10.07 -7.23 5.28
N GLY A 44 8.85 -6.69 5.16
CA GLY A 44 7.61 -7.43 5.26
C GLY A 44 6.78 -7.39 3.98
N GLU A 45 6.22 -8.54 3.59
CA GLU A 45 5.25 -8.61 2.51
C GLU A 45 3.95 -7.90 2.93
N THR A 46 3.57 -6.86 2.18
CA THR A 46 2.36 -6.08 2.45
C THR A 46 1.35 -6.32 1.33
N SER A 47 0.13 -6.69 1.69
CA SER A 47 -0.94 -6.85 0.69
C SER A 47 -1.25 -5.52 0.01
N LEU A 48 -1.63 -5.56 -1.27
CA LEU A 48 -2.03 -4.37 -2.02
C LEU A 48 -3.12 -3.56 -1.31
N ARG A 49 -4.10 -4.26 -0.69
CA ARG A 49 -5.17 -3.63 0.08
C ARG A 49 -4.64 -2.84 1.28
N THR A 50 -3.64 -3.38 1.98
CA THR A 50 -3.04 -2.72 3.15
C THR A 50 -2.22 -1.51 2.72
N ALA A 51 -1.42 -1.62 1.67
CA ALA A 51 -0.62 -0.52 1.14
C ALA A 51 -1.51 0.64 0.66
N VAL A 52 -2.55 0.34 -0.12
CA VAL A 52 -3.54 1.34 -0.55
C VAL A 52 -4.26 1.94 0.65
N GLY A 53 -4.60 1.13 1.65
CA GLY A 53 -5.19 1.59 2.91
C GLY A 53 -4.35 2.63 3.65
N ALA A 54 -3.04 2.38 3.76
CA ALA A 54 -2.11 3.27 4.44
C ALA A 54 -1.88 4.58 3.65
N ALA A 55 -1.90 4.52 2.32
CA ALA A 55 -1.75 5.69 1.45
C ALA A 55 -3.05 6.50 1.28
N SER A 56 -4.20 5.92 1.59
CA SER A 56 -5.51 6.57 1.38
C SER A 56 -5.90 7.44 2.57
N ILE A 57 -6.32 8.67 2.30
CA ILE A 57 -6.85 9.62 3.30
C ILE A 57 -8.05 9.01 4.06
N SER A 58 -8.84 8.17 3.39
CA SER A 58 -10.04 7.52 3.93
C SER A 58 -9.80 6.10 4.47
N GLY A 59 -8.57 5.60 4.47
CA GLY A 59 -8.26 4.22 4.83
C GLY A 59 -8.73 3.16 3.81
N SER A 60 -8.60 1.88 4.16
CA SER A 60 -8.80 0.74 3.25
C SER A 60 -10.26 0.29 3.05
N GLN A 61 -11.17 0.62 3.98
CA GLN A 61 -12.48 -0.04 4.06
C GLN A 61 -13.66 0.89 3.68
N GLY A 62 -13.37 2.09 3.18
CA GLY A 62 -14.38 3.07 2.83
C GLY A 62 -15.18 3.57 4.04
N HIS A 63 -16.24 4.35 3.78
CA HIS A 63 -17.12 4.84 4.84
C HIS A 63 -17.82 3.67 5.55
N ALA A 64 -17.74 3.62 6.87
CA ALA A 64 -18.42 2.59 7.66
C ALA A 64 -19.94 2.86 7.70
N HIS A 65 -20.71 1.96 7.11
CA HIS A 65 -22.18 2.03 7.09
C HIS A 65 -22.77 1.34 8.31
N CYS A 66 -23.88 1.88 8.83
CA CYS A 66 -24.66 1.14 9.80
C CYS A 66 -25.55 0.10 9.10
N LEU A 67 -25.80 -1.02 9.77
CA LEU A 67 -26.64 -2.12 9.26
C LEU A 67 -28.05 -2.09 9.87
N TRP A 68 -28.47 -0.93 10.42
CA TRP A 68 -29.68 -0.85 11.23
C TRP A 68 -30.92 -0.64 10.35
N LEU A 69 -31.97 -1.44 10.51
CA LEU A 69 -33.12 -1.43 9.58
C LEU A 69 -34.21 -0.40 9.90
N SER A 70 -34.30 0.06 11.15
CA SER A 70 -35.41 0.88 11.68
C SER A 70 -35.07 2.37 11.83
N GLY A 71 -34.03 2.86 11.15
CA GLY A 71 -33.58 4.25 11.21
C GLY A 71 -32.73 4.59 12.44
N CYS A 72 -31.86 5.60 12.34
CA CYS A 72 -30.89 5.97 13.38
C CYS A 72 -31.44 6.89 14.48
N THR A 73 -32.44 6.40 15.21
CA THR A 73 -33.14 7.14 16.28
C THR A 73 -32.41 7.11 17.62
N THR A 74 -31.46 6.19 17.82
CA THR A 74 -30.70 6.03 19.07
C THR A 74 -29.21 5.84 18.79
N ASN A 75 -28.38 5.96 19.83
CA ASN A 75 -26.93 5.68 19.76
C ASN A 75 -26.59 4.19 19.57
N ARG A 76 -27.59 3.32 19.35
CA ARG A 76 -27.40 1.96 18.85
C ARG A 76 -26.94 1.96 17.39
N CYS A 77 -27.24 3.02 16.63
CA CYS A 77 -26.74 3.20 15.27
C CYS A 77 -25.26 3.59 15.29
N ALA A 78 -24.42 2.81 14.61
CA ALA A 78 -22.97 3.03 14.54
C ALA A 78 -22.59 4.38 13.92
N CYS A 79 -23.33 4.83 12.89
CA CYS A 79 -23.12 6.13 12.26
C CYS A 79 -23.38 7.27 13.25
N ARG A 80 -24.55 7.26 13.92
CA ARG A 80 -24.86 8.27 14.93
C ARG A 80 -23.87 8.26 16.11
N LYS A 81 -23.45 7.08 16.56
CA LYS A 81 -22.50 6.93 17.67
C LYS A 81 -21.11 7.49 17.35
N LYS A 82 -20.63 7.31 16.13
CA LYS A 82 -19.32 7.81 15.67
C LYS A 82 -19.40 9.23 15.09
N SER A 83 -20.59 9.81 15.03
CA SER A 83 -20.94 11.09 14.43
C SER A 83 -20.92 11.25 12.90
N PRO A 84 -20.69 10.24 12.01
CA PRO A 84 -20.99 10.42 10.59
C PRO A 84 -22.50 10.35 10.28
N LEU A 85 -22.88 11.07 9.23
CA LEU A 85 -24.21 11.01 8.62
C LEU A 85 -24.38 9.72 7.80
N CYS A 86 -25.58 9.16 7.81
CA CYS A 86 -25.92 7.99 7.01
C CYS A 86 -26.13 8.39 5.54
N ASP A 87 -25.55 7.65 4.62
CA ASP A 87 -25.84 7.78 3.19
C ASP A 87 -26.87 6.73 2.70
N SER A 88 -27.08 6.67 1.39
CA SER A 88 -28.04 5.74 0.77
C SER A 88 -27.70 4.25 0.97
N ARG A 89 -26.45 3.92 1.33
CA ARG A 89 -25.96 2.54 1.54
C ARG A 89 -26.28 1.99 2.93
N CYS A 90 -26.59 2.85 3.91
CA CYS A 90 -26.89 2.42 5.29
C CYS A 90 -28.25 1.73 5.44
N HIS A 91 -29.27 2.17 4.70
CA HIS A 91 -30.67 1.77 4.94
C HIS A 91 -31.41 1.30 3.70
N HIS A 92 -30.70 0.92 2.63
CA HIS A 92 -31.32 0.54 1.35
C HIS A 92 -32.40 1.54 0.90
N ALA A 93 -32.08 2.83 0.93
CA ALA A 93 -32.98 3.94 0.61
C ALA A 93 -34.22 4.13 1.52
N ARG A 94 -34.30 3.47 2.69
CA ARG A 94 -35.34 3.77 3.71
C ARG A 94 -35.09 5.11 4.40
N SER A 95 -36.16 5.67 4.98
CA SER A 95 -36.10 6.89 5.78
C SER A 95 -35.16 6.74 6.98
N CYS A 96 -34.24 7.68 7.15
CA CYS A 96 -33.32 7.75 8.29
C CYS A 96 -33.33 9.17 8.88
N THR A 97 -33.24 9.24 10.20
CA THR A 97 -33.18 10.49 10.97
C THR A 97 -31.76 11.05 11.10
N ASN A 98 -30.73 10.30 10.72
CA ASN A 98 -29.31 10.69 10.77
C ASN A 98 -28.78 10.84 9.34
N LYS A 99 -29.31 11.80 8.59
CA LYS A 99 -28.88 12.11 7.22
C LYS A 99 -28.03 13.38 7.18
#